data_AF-A0A7S3PWB6-F1
#
_entry.id   AF-A0A7S3PWB6-F1
#
_cell.length_a   1.000
_cell.length_b   1.000
_cell.length_c   1.000
_cell.angle_alpha   90.00
_cell.angle_beta   90.00
_cell.angle_gamma   90.00
#
_symmetry.space_group_name_H-M   'P 1'
#
loop_
_entity.id
_entity.type
_entity.pdbx_description
1 polymer ?
#
loop_
_entity_poly.entity_id
_entity_poly.type
_entity_poly.pdbx_seq_one_letter_code
_entity_poly.pdbx_strand_id
1 'polypeptide(L)'
;EAGGRIFYASDVDPEGEDEGDGDGEEHGTFITPEPFDGATKDDLRPFGLKEDELWRSKLSLIAGTDGNPGDAMDLFLGTSTKTQIIPLEDRKAPLWNYANELRARGFSIDYKGYSNCFRVNMKQQKENVTREDFEALKTTDVSEQGLATSVNLGCIDFYPSSSGKKNCCEYLAHHFSDVRRSADSPHSTTDDYIMKRCICLCDDDNDLEMAMACGTVFLPSISSLSMKHAAKFFPDQIFIMEDKKEGITETRATERALSHALIEFQRRSGEPRIEIVKELEE
;
A
#
# COMPACT_ATOMS: atom_id res chain seq x y z
N GLU A 1 -3.50 -5.31 6.61
CA GLU A 1 -3.53 -4.64 5.29
C GLU A 1 -4.97 -4.21 5.01
N ALA A 2 -5.24 -2.92 4.80
CA ALA A 2 -6.60 -2.40 4.68
C ALA A 2 -7.26 -2.71 3.31
N GLY A 3 -7.02 -3.90 2.75
CA GLY A 3 -7.61 -4.33 1.48
C GLY A 3 -7.35 -3.39 0.31
N GLY A 4 -6.29 -2.58 0.34
CA GLY A 4 -6.02 -1.57 -0.68
C GLY A 4 -6.91 -0.35 -0.60
N ARG A 5 -7.34 0.11 0.58
CA ARG A 5 -7.98 1.43 0.76
C ARG A 5 -6.90 2.53 0.87
N ILE A 6 -7.23 3.74 0.40
CA ILE A 6 -6.37 4.92 0.49
C ILE A 6 -7.10 5.99 1.29
N PHE A 7 -6.41 6.58 2.27
CA PHE A 7 -6.93 7.67 3.09
C PHE A 7 -5.97 8.86 3.04
N TYR A 8 -6.53 10.06 3.09
CA TYR A 8 -5.79 11.30 3.19
C TYR A 8 -6.17 12.06 4.46
N ALA A 9 -5.23 12.84 4.97
CA ALA A 9 -5.54 13.87 5.94
C ALA A 9 -6.45 14.92 5.30
N SER A 10 -7.42 15.40 6.06
CA SER A 10 -8.36 16.44 5.67
C SER A 10 -8.32 17.55 6.71
N ASP A 11 -8.27 18.80 6.23
CA ASP A 11 -8.19 20.00 7.08
C ASP A 11 -9.53 20.37 7.74
N VAL A 12 -10.53 19.47 7.73
CA VAL A 12 -11.84 19.72 8.35
C VAL A 12 -11.62 20.09 9.80
N ASP A 13 -12.16 21.24 10.18
CA ASP A 13 -12.11 21.73 11.55
C ASP A 13 -13.03 20.85 12.41
N PRO A 14 -12.52 20.15 13.44
CA PRO A 14 -13.36 19.34 14.32
C PRO A 14 -14.42 20.17 15.07
N GLU A 15 -14.22 21.48 15.19
CA GLU A 15 -15.15 22.41 15.87
C GLU A 15 -16.00 23.23 14.90
N GLY A 16 -15.91 22.98 13.58
CA GLY A 16 -16.77 23.64 12.61
C GLY A 16 -18.23 23.34 12.92
N GLU A 17 -18.93 24.29 13.55
CA GLU A 17 -20.38 24.23 13.75
C GLU A 17 -21.02 24.08 12.37
N ASP A 18 -21.56 22.89 12.13
CA ASP A 18 -22.25 22.56 10.89
C ASP A 18 -23.56 23.36 10.86
N GLU A 19 -23.49 24.61 10.40
CA GLU A 19 -24.66 25.46 10.16
C GLU A 19 -25.43 25.02 8.88
N GLY A 20 -25.10 23.84 8.32
CA GLY A 20 -25.72 23.27 7.14
C GLY A 20 -27.07 22.61 7.44
N ASP A 21 -28.15 23.17 6.87
CA ASP A 21 -29.49 22.61 6.91
C ASP A 21 -29.57 21.21 6.27
N GLY A 22 -29.42 20.16 7.09
CA GLY A 22 -30.35 19.02 7.04
C GLY A 22 -29.96 17.73 6.29
N ASP A 23 -28.78 17.64 5.68
CA ASP A 23 -28.38 16.44 4.93
C ASP A 23 -27.24 15.65 5.59
N GLY A 24 -27.21 15.61 6.92
CA GLY A 24 -26.42 14.66 7.73
C GLY A 24 -25.08 14.20 7.14
N GLU A 25 -24.18 15.15 6.83
CA GLU A 25 -22.85 14.80 6.35
C GLU A 25 -22.16 13.96 7.41
N GLU A 26 -21.67 12.77 7.02
CA GLU A 26 -20.94 11.89 7.91
C GLU A 26 -19.72 12.64 8.45
N HIS A 27 -19.72 12.95 9.76
CA HIS A 27 -18.55 13.44 10.45
C HIS A 27 -17.41 12.45 10.22
N GLY A 28 -16.44 12.84 9.39
CA GLY A 28 -15.27 12.01 9.11
C GLY A 28 -14.53 11.62 10.39
N THR A 29 -13.76 10.53 10.35
CA THR A 29 -12.98 10.13 11.52
C THR A 29 -11.89 11.15 11.80
N PHE A 30 -11.84 11.67 13.02
CA PHE A 30 -10.79 12.57 13.47
C PHE A 30 -9.68 11.80 14.19
N ILE A 31 -8.44 12.15 13.86
CA ILE A 31 -7.25 11.64 14.52
C ILE A 31 -6.66 12.75 15.37
N THR A 32 -6.43 12.45 16.65
CA THR A 32 -5.67 13.32 17.57
C THR A 32 -4.29 12.67 17.76
N PRO A 33 -3.22 13.26 17.22
CA PRO A 33 -1.87 12.71 17.39
C PRO A 33 -1.46 12.64 18.86
N GLU A 34 -0.75 11.58 19.24
CA GLU A 34 -0.13 11.49 20.57
C GLU A 34 1.16 12.35 20.62
N PRO A 35 1.41 13.10 21.71
CA PRO A 35 2.64 13.86 21.87
C PRO A 35 3.90 12.99 21.83
N PHE A 36 4.95 13.46 21.13
CA PHE A 36 6.27 12.85 21.12
C PHE A 36 7.38 13.90 21.27
N ASP A 37 8.61 13.48 21.61
CA ASP A 37 9.73 14.40 21.81
C ASP A 37 10.10 15.12 20.51
N GLY A 38 10.22 16.44 20.58
CA GLY A 38 10.43 17.31 19.42
C GLY A 38 9.16 17.68 18.62
N ALA A 39 7.97 17.13 18.96
CA ALA A 39 6.73 17.50 18.30
C ALA A 39 6.36 18.97 18.55
N THR A 40 6.02 19.69 17.48
CA THR A 40 5.48 21.04 17.55
C THR A 40 3.98 21.01 17.83
N LYS A 41 3.38 22.17 18.12
CA LYS A 41 1.92 22.27 18.25
C LYS A 41 1.19 21.91 16.94
N ASP A 42 1.81 22.19 15.81
CA ASP A 42 1.23 21.92 14.50
C ASP A 42 1.26 20.41 14.19
N ASP A 43 2.32 19.69 14.58
CA ASP A 43 2.40 18.22 14.46
C ASP A 43 1.33 17.49 15.29
N LEU A 44 0.85 18.14 16.35
CA LEU A 44 -0.16 17.61 17.28
C LEU A 44 -1.56 18.15 16.99
N ARG A 45 -1.75 18.92 15.92
CA ARG A 45 -3.06 19.41 15.52
C ARG A 45 -3.93 18.23 15.06
N PRO A 46 -5.15 18.07 15.61
CA PRO A 46 -6.08 17.07 15.11
C PRO A 46 -6.40 17.27 13.63
N PHE A 47 -6.61 16.17 12.91
CA PHE A 47 -6.97 16.20 11.50
C PHE A 47 -8.03 15.13 11.18
N GLY A 48 -8.86 15.39 10.18
CA GLY A 48 -9.81 14.40 9.67
C GLY A 48 -9.13 13.39 8.75
N LEU A 49 -9.65 12.17 8.67
CA LEU A 49 -9.30 11.18 7.65
C LEU A 49 -10.42 11.08 6.62
N LYS A 50 -10.06 11.17 5.34
CA LYS A 50 -10.98 11.02 4.21
C LYS A 50 -10.52 9.88 3.31
N GLU A 51 -11.42 8.95 3.02
CA GLU A 51 -11.17 7.88 2.04
C GLU A 51 -11.16 8.41 0.61
N ASP A 52 -10.28 7.87 -0.23
CA ASP A 52 -10.29 8.11 -1.67
C ASP A 52 -11.42 7.33 -2.35
N GLU A 53 -12.57 7.97 -2.51
CA GLU A 53 -13.75 7.36 -3.15
C GLU A 53 -13.54 7.00 -4.62
N LEU A 54 -12.63 7.68 -5.34
CA LEU A 54 -12.32 7.33 -6.73
C LEU A 54 -11.56 6.01 -6.80
N TRP A 55 -10.55 5.86 -5.96
CA TRP A 55 -9.80 4.62 -5.81
C TRP A 55 -10.71 3.49 -5.32
N ARG A 56 -11.53 3.74 -4.29
CA ARG A 56 -12.51 2.77 -3.77
C ARG A 56 -13.48 2.30 -4.85
N SER A 57 -14.04 3.23 -5.61
CA SER A 57 -14.97 2.93 -6.70
C SER A 57 -14.30 2.09 -7.79
N LYS A 58 -13.06 2.42 -8.15
CA LYS A 58 -12.27 1.66 -9.14
C LYS A 58 -12.08 0.20 -8.71
N LEU A 59 -11.71 -0.04 -7.45
CA LEU A 59 -11.50 -1.40 -6.94
C LEU A 59 -12.81 -2.19 -6.81
N SER A 60 -13.89 -1.52 -6.43
CA SER A 60 -15.20 -2.14 -6.21
C SER A 60 -15.82 -2.73 -7.49
N LEU A 61 -15.34 -2.35 -8.68
CA LEU A 61 -15.78 -2.97 -9.95
C LEU A 61 -15.42 -4.46 -10.04
N ILE A 62 -14.27 -4.84 -9.46
CA ILE A 62 -13.74 -6.21 -9.53
C ILE A 62 -13.88 -6.95 -8.19
N ALA A 63 -13.76 -6.22 -7.08
CA ALA A 63 -13.91 -6.76 -5.73
C ALA A 63 -15.35 -6.64 -5.18
N GLY A 64 -16.25 -5.93 -5.86
CA GLY A 64 -17.59 -5.66 -5.36
C GLY A 64 -17.57 -4.70 -4.18
N THR A 65 -18.76 -4.33 -3.70
CA THR A 65 -18.92 -3.50 -2.50
C THR A 65 -18.91 -4.34 -1.22
N ASP A 66 -19.16 -5.65 -1.33
CA ASP A 66 -19.28 -6.60 -0.21
C ASP A 66 -17.96 -6.85 0.52
N GLY A 67 -16.84 -6.44 -0.08
CA GLY A 67 -15.53 -6.45 0.57
C GLY A 67 -15.38 -5.40 1.66
N ASN A 68 -16.16 -4.31 1.59
CA ASN A 68 -15.91 -3.08 2.35
C ASN A 68 -16.63 -2.97 3.71
N PRO A 69 -17.88 -3.41 3.91
CA PRO A 69 -18.60 -3.08 5.15
C PRO A 69 -18.12 -3.90 6.35
N GLY A 70 -17.70 -3.21 7.40
CA GLY A 70 -17.35 -3.81 8.69
C GLY A 70 -15.99 -4.49 8.70
N ASP A 71 -15.04 -3.99 7.91
CA ASP A 71 -13.64 -4.38 8.06
C ASP A 71 -13.04 -3.77 9.35
N ALA A 72 -11.79 -4.14 9.66
CA ALA A 72 -11.11 -3.61 10.85
C ALA A 72 -10.93 -2.08 10.78
N MET A 73 -10.93 -1.50 9.58
CA MET A 73 -10.82 -0.07 9.38
C MET A 73 -12.15 0.61 9.73
N ASP A 74 -13.30 0.07 9.35
CA ASP A 74 -14.60 0.63 9.76
C ASP A 74 -14.80 0.59 11.29
N LEU A 75 -14.29 -0.45 11.95
CA LEU A 75 -14.24 -0.49 13.42
C LEU A 75 -13.29 0.59 13.98
N PHE A 76 -12.13 0.77 13.36
CA PHE A 76 -11.15 1.80 13.75
C PHE A 76 -11.67 3.21 13.54
N LEU A 77 -12.37 3.45 12.42
CA LEU A 77 -12.99 4.71 12.05
C LEU A 77 -14.26 5.01 12.88
N GLY A 78 -14.74 4.03 13.65
CA GLY A 78 -15.94 4.14 14.48
C GLY A 78 -17.25 4.09 13.68
N THR A 79 -17.20 3.81 12.38
CA THR A 79 -18.38 3.71 11.50
C THR A 79 -19.12 2.38 11.69
N SER A 80 -18.48 1.39 12.31
CA SER A 80 -19.12 0.15 12.74
C SER A 80 -18.75 -0.23 14.18
N THR A 81 -19.69 -0.87 14.89
CA THR A 81 -19.45 -1.42 16.24
C THR A 81 -19.01 -2.88 16.22
N LYS A 82 -19.12 -3.56 15.07
CA LYS A 82 -18.76 -4.98 14.91
C LYS A 82 -18.23 -5.25 13.51
N THR A 83 -17.24 -6.11 13.43
CA THR A 83 -16.81 -6.63 12.13
C THR A 83 -17.87 -7.60 11.60
N GLN A 84 -18.45 -7.29 10.44
CA GLN A 84 -19.41 -8.17 9.77
C GLN A 84 -18.67 -8.91 8.66
N ILE A 85 -18.21 -10.12 8.95
CA ILE A 85 -17.59 -10.95 7.92
C ILE A 85 -18.69 -11.53 7.04
N ILE A 86 -18.85 -10.99 5.82
CA ILE A 86 -19.73 -11.57 4.79
C ILE A 86 -19.14 -12.92 4.36
N PRO A 87 -19.91 -14.03 4.45
CA PRO A 87 -19.49 -15.34 3.97
C PRO A 87 -19.09 -15.32 2.50
N LEU A 88 -18.09 -16.13 2.12
CA LEU A 88 -17.54 -16.12 0.76
C LEU A 88 -18.58 -16.41 -0.33
N GLU A 89 -19.55 -17.28 -0.05
CA GLU A 89 -20.69 -17.61 -0.92
C GLU A 89 -21.61 -16.42 -1.22
N ASP A 90 -21.68 -15.47 -0.30
CA ASP A 90 -22.58 -14.33 -0.39
C ASP A 90 -21.92 -13.15 -1.12
N ARG A 91 -20.59 -13.08 -1.14
CA ARG A 91 -19.83 -12.02 -1.83
C ARG A 91 -20.00 -12.13 -3.35
N LYS A 92 -20.40 -11.03 -4.00
CA LYS A 92 -20.62 -10.97 -5.45
C LYS A 92 -19.61 -10.05 -6.11
N ALA A 93 -18.65 -10.61 -6.85
CA ALA A 93 -17.77 -9.89 -7.77
C ALA A 93 -16.88 -10.88 -8.54
N PRO A 94 -16.22 -10.48 -9.65
CA PRO A 94 -15.24 -11.31 -10.33
C PRO A 94 -14.18 -11.93 -9.39
N LEU A 95 -13.63 -11.14 -8.45
CA LEU A 95 -12.66 -11.64 -7.45
C LEU A 95 -13.25 -12.80 -6.61
N TRP A 96 -14.45 -12.61 -6.07
CA TRP A 96 -15.08 -13.58 -5.18
C TRP A 96 -15.65 -14.78 -5.93
N ASN A 97 -16.04 -14.61 -7.19
CA ASN A 97 -16.43 -15.72 -8.07
C ASN A 97 -15.23 -16.66 -8.26
N TYR A 98 -14.06 -16.10 -8.56
CA TYR A 98 -12.83 -16.89 -8.71
C TYR A 98 -12.41 -17.55 -7.39
N ALA A 99 -12.54 -16.86 -6.25
CA ALA A 99 -12.33 -17.46 -4.93
C ALA A 99 -13.26 -18.67 -4.68
N ASN A 100 -14.53 -18.55 -5.06
CA ASN A 100 -15.52 -19.63 -4.95
C ASN A 100 -15.20 -20.81 -5.87
N GLU A 101 -14.70 -20.56 -7.08
CA GLU A 101 -14.23 -21.60 -8.00
C GLU A 101 -13.04 -22.38 -7.42
N LEU A 102 -12.04 -21.69 -6.86
CA LEU A 102 -10.90 -22.34 -6.19
C LEU A 102 -11.36 -23.14 -4.97
N ARG A 103 -12.30 -22.60 -4.17
CA ARG A 103 -12.90 -23.34 -3.05
C ARG A 103 -13.62 -24.60 -3.52
N ALA A 104 -14.36 -24.55 -4.63
CA ALA A 104 -15.03 -25.70 -5.21
C ALA A 104 -14.04 -26.77 -5.71
N ARG A 105 -12.84 -26.36 -6.12
CA ARG A 105 -11.71 -27.26 -6.45
C ARG A 105 -11.00 -27.81 -5.21
N GLY A 106 -11.40 -27.42 -4.00
CA GLY A 106 -10.90 -27.94 -2.74
C GLY A 106 -9.82 -27.09 -2.07
N PHE A 107 -9.46 -25.93 -2.64
CA PHE A 107 -8.49 -25.02 -2.01
C PHE A 107 -9.06 -24.38 -0.74
N SER A 108 -8.21 -24.23 0.27
CA SER A 108 -8.49 -23.44 1.46
C SER A 108 -8.19 -21.97 1.16
N ILE A 109 -9.22 -21.12 1.28
CA ILE A 109 -9.17 -19.70 0.95
C ILE A 109 -9.23 -18.87 2.23
N ASP A 110 -8.23 -18.03 2.45
CA ASP A 110 -8.24 -17.00 3.48
C ASP A 110 -8.72 -15.67 2.88
N TYR A 111 -9.95 -15.31 3.20
CA TYR A 111 -10.59 -14.05 2.75
C TYR A 111 -10.90 -13.12 3.94
N LYS A 112 -10.48 -13.50 5.16
CA LYS A 112 -10.81 -12.76 6.37
C LYS A 112 -9.81 -11.62 6.56
N GLY A 113 -10.30 -10.41 6.78
CA GLY A 113 -9.46 -9.23 6.98
C GLY A 113 -8.98 -8.56 5.69
N TYR A 114 -9.50 -8.98 4.54
CA TYR A 114 -9.21 -8.37 3.25
C TYR A 114 -10.50 -7.83 2.63
N SER A 115 -10.45 -6.56 2.22
CA SER A 115 -11.58 -5.91 1.53
C SER A 115 -11.55 -6.21 0.03
N ASN A 116 -10.38 -6.16 -0.61
CA ASN A 116 -10.25 -6.38 -2.06
C ASN A 116 -9.19 -7.43 -2.42
N CYS A 117 -9.01 -8.45 -1.58
CA CYS A 117 -8.03 -9.51 -1.78
C CYS A 117 -8.50 -10.83 -1.15
N PHE A 118 -7.98 -11.96 -1.61
CA PHE A 118 -7.96 -13.19 -0.83
C PHE A 118 -6.64 -13.93 -1.01
N ARG A 119 -6.30 -14.77 -0.05
CA ARG A 119 -5.04 -15.50 0.02
C ARG A 119 -5.25 -17.01 -0.04
N VAL A 120 -4.39 -17.69 -0.76
CA VAL A 120 -4.25 -19.16 -0.74
C VAL A 120 -2.87 -19.48 -0.17
N ASN A 121 -2.82 -20.12 0.99
CA ASN A 121 -1.56 -20.46 1.66
C ASN A 121 -1.29 -21.96 1.57
N MET A 122 -0.14 -22.37 1.04
CA MET A 122 0.24 -23.79 0.90
C MET A 122 0.12 -24.57 2.21
N LYS A 123 0.47 -23.96 3.35
CA LYS A 123 0.44 -24.60 4.68
C LYS A 123 -0.98 -24.84 5.20
N GLN A 124 -1.98 -24.18 4.63
CA GLN A 124 -3.39 -24.31 5.03
C GLN A 124 -4.17 -25.29 4.13
N GLN A 125 -3.53 -25.83 3.09
CA GLN A 125 -4.20 -26.73 2.15
C GLN A 125 -4.40 -28.12 2.76
N LYS A 126 -5.52 -28.75 2.41
CA LYS A 126 -5.88 -30.11 2.84
C LYS A 126 -5.19 -31.14 1.94
N GLU A 127 -5.16 -32.40 2.38
CA GLU A 127 -4.50 -33.51 1.66
C GLU A 127 -4.99 -33.73 0.21
N ASN A 128 -6.21 -33.28 -0.12
CA ASN A 128 -6.77 -33.40 -1.45
C ASN A 128 -6.29 -32.33 -2.46
N VAL A 129 -5.48 -31.35 -2.00
CA VAL A 129 -4.82 -30.36 -2.86
C VAL A 129 -3.33 -30.65 -2.80
N THR A 130 -2.76 -31.06 -3.93
CA THR A 130 -1.33 -31.42 -4.01
C THR A 130 -0.46 -30.16 -4.07
N ARG A 131 0.85 -30.34 -3.87
CA ARG A 131 1.81 -29.24 -4.07
C ARG A 131 1.83 -28.81 -5.53
N GLU A 132 1.70 -29.76 -6.45
CA GLU A 132 1.64 -29.52 -7.88
C GLU A 132 0.43 -28.67 -8.24
N ASP A 133 -0.74 -28.92 -7.63
CA ASP A 133 -1.94 -28.09 -7.81
C ASP A 133 -1.72 -26.65 -7.34
N PHE A 134 -1.03 -26.46 -6.21
CA PHE A 134 -0.71 -25.14 -5.67
C PHE A 134 0.33 -24.41 -6.53
N GLU A 135 1.38 -25.09 -6.99
CA GLU A 135 2.40 -24.50 -7.88
C GLU A 135 1.78 -24.08 -9.22
N ALA A 136 0.80 -24.84 -9.75
CA ALA A 136 0.07 -24.47 -10.96
C ALA A 136 -0.72 -23.16 -10.81
N LEU A 137 -1.19 -22.82 -9.60
CA LEU A 137 -1.85 -21.53 -9.36
C LEU A 137 -0.91 -20.35 -9.54
N LYS A 138 0.39 -20.49 -9.23
CA LYS A 138 1.37 -19.40 -9.37
C LYS A 138 1.58 -18.94 -10.81
N THR A 139 1.27 -19.81 -11.77
CA THR A 139 1.42 -19.54 -13.20
C THR A 139 0.07 -19.42 -13.91
N THR A 140 -1.04 -19.42 -13.16
CA THR A 140 -2.36 -19.28 -13.76
C THR A 140 -2.56 -17.84 -14.22
N ASP A 141 -2.90 -17.66 -15.49
CA ASP A 141 -3.29 -16.35 -16.01
C ASP A 141 -4.73 -16.03 -15.59
N VAL A 142 -4.88 -15.00 -14.76
CA VAL A 142 -6.17 -14.49 -14.28
C VAL A 142 -6.52 -13.11 -14.85
N SER A 143 -5.72 -12.64 -15.81
CA SER A 143 -5.85 -11.28 -16.38
C SER A 143 -7.17 -11.07 -17.11
N GLU A 144 -7.72 -12.09 -17.76
CA GLU A 144 -9.02 -12.05 -18.44
C GLU A 144 -10.19 -11.81 -17.46
N GLN A 145 -10.02 -12.12 -16.17
CA GLN A 145 -11.01 -11.82 -15.13
C GLN A 145 -10.80 -10.44 -14.49
N GLY A 146 -9.83 -9.66 -14.97
CA GLY A 146 -9.45 -8.38 -14.36
C GLY A 146 -8.74 -8.56 -13.02
N LEU A 147 -8.10 -9.71 -12.79
CA LEU A 147 -7.37 -10.03 -11.56
C LEU A 147 -5.86 -10.01 -11.79
N ALA A 148 -5.12 -9.91 -10.70
CA ALA A 148 -3.68 -10.08 -10.63
C ALA A 148 -3.32 -10.96 -9.43
N THR A 149 -2.08 -11.44 -9.42
CA THR A 149 -1.56 -12.29 -8.34
C THR A 149 -0.19 -11.85 -7.86
N SER A 150 0.06 -11.97 -6.55
CA SER A 150 1.41 -11.89 -5.97
C SER A 150 1.70 -13.13 -5.16
N VAL A 151 2.96 -13.58 -5.16
CA VAL A 151 3.41 -14.76 -4.41
C VAL A 151 4.36 -14.31 -3.31
N ASN A 152 4.07 -14.68 -2.07
CA ASN A 152 4.94 -14.36 -0.93
C ASN A 152 4.90 -15.44 0.15
N LEU A 153 6.07 -15.87 0.64
CA LEU A 153 6.23 -16.83 1.75
C LEU A 153 5.35 -18.10 1.65
N GLY A 154 5.12 -18.61 0.43
CA GLY A 154 4.26 -19.78 0.19
C GLY A 154 2.76 -19.46 0.20
N CYS A 155 2.39 -18.20 0.04
CA CYS A 155 1.05 -17.69 -0.16
C CYS A 155 0.91 -17.13 -1.58
N ILE A 156 -0.30 -17.22 -2.13
CA ILE A 156 -0.69 -16.57 -3.38
C ILE A 156 -1.85 -15.65 -3.03
N ASP A 157 -1.66 -14.36 -3.26
CA ASP A 157 -2.69 -13.34 -3.10
C ASP A 157 -3.34 -13.07 -4.45
N PHE A 158 -4.66 -12.99 -4.47
CA PHE A 158 -5.46 -12.64 -5.63
C PHE A 158 -6.20 -11.34 -5.34
N TYR A 159 -6.10 -10.38 -6.24
CA TYR A 159 -6.67 -9.03 -6.08
C TYR A 159 -7.02 -8.43 -7.45
N PRO A 160 -7.82 -7.35 -7.52
CA PRO A 160 -8.08 -6.65 -8.77
C PRO A 160 -6.78 -6.23 -9.47
N SER A 161 -6.68 -6.37 -10.79
CA SER A 161 -5.49 -5.98 -11.55
C SER A 161 -5.15 -4.50 -11.45
N SER A 162 -6.11 -3.67 -11.04
CA SER A 162 -5.92 -2.25 -10.74
C SER A 162 -5.42 -1.96 -9.33
N SER A 163 -5.33 -2.96 -8.45
CA SER A 163 -4.83 -2.88 -7.07
C SER A 163 -3.35 -3.28 -6.99
N GLY A 164 -2.83 -3.50 -5.79
CA GLY A 164 -1.44 -3.87 -5.56
C GLY A 164 -0.53 -2.68 -5.30
N LYS A 165 0.63 -2.95 -4.70
CA LYS A 165 1.55 -1.92 -4.18
C LYS A 165 2.03 -0.97 -5.29
N LYS A 166 2.43 -1.50 -6.45
CA LYS A 166 2.84 -0.71 -7.62
C LYS A 166 1.74 0.26 -8.08
N ASN A 167 0.54 -0.24 -8.35
CA ASN A 167 -0.56 0.58 -8.85
C ASN A 167 -1.00 1.64 -7.82
N CYS A 168 -0.93 1.31 -6.53
CA CYS A 168 -1.16 2.27 -5.45
C CYS A 168 -0.10 3.39 -5.48
N CYS A 169 1.18 3.05 -5.60
CA CYS A 169 2.25 4.04 -5.73
C CYS A 169 2.07 4.94 -6.96
N GLU A 170 1.74 4.37 -8.12
CA GLU A 170 1.46 5.13 -9.34
C GLU A 170 0.28 6.08 -9.16
N TYR A 171 -0.79 5.59 -8.53
CA TYR A 171 -1.98 6.38 -8.25
C TYR A 171 -1.67 7.55 -7.30
N LEU A 172 -0.97 7.29 -6.19
CA LEU A 172 -0.59 8.32 -5.22
C LEU A 172 0.35 9.35 -5.86
N ALA A 173 1.32 8.91 -6.66
CA ALA A 173 2.20 9.81 -7.38
C ALA A 173 1.44 10.70 -8.37
N HIS A 174 0.48 10.13 -9.10
CA HIS A 174 -0.39 10.89 -9.99
C HIS A 174 -1.23 11.91 -9.20
N HIS A 175 -1.91 11.47 -8.14
CA HIS A 175 -2.75 12.31 -7.29
C HIS A 175 -1.97 13.51 -6.74
N PHE A 176 -0.80 13.28 -6.16
CA PHE A 176 0.02 14.36 -5.59
C PHE A 176 0.80 15.17 -6.62
N SER A 177 1.07 14.63 -7.82
CA SER A 177 1.70 15.39 -8.90
C SER A 177 0.71 16.31 -9.60
N ASP A 178 -0.55 15.90 -9.79
CA ASP A 178 -1.58 16.71 -10.44
C ASP A 178 -2.03 17.88 -9.57
N VAL A 179 -2.12 17.69 -8.25
CA VAL A 179 -2.29 18.79 -7.28
C VAL A 179 -1.18 19.85 -7.44
N ARG A 180 -0.01 19.46 -7.97
CA ARG A 180 1.19 20.31 -8.08
C ARG A 180 1.54 20.74 -9.51
N ARG A 181 1.03 20.09 -10.56
CA ARG A 181 1.26 20.42 -11.98
C ARG A 181 0.67 21.78 -12.39
N SER A 182 -0.09 22.41 -11.50
CA SER A 182 -0.58 23.78 -11.67
C SER A 182 0.54 24.85 -11.73
N ALA A 183 1.79 24.57 -11.36
CA ALA A 183 2.80 25.62 -11.22
C ALA A 183 4.00 25.56 -12.21
N ASP A 184 4.73 24.45 -12.34
CA ASP A 184 6.15 24.57 -12.76
C ASP A 184 6.64 23.72 -13.96
N SER A 185 5.90 22.73 -14.48
CA SER A 185 6.38 22.00 -15.66
C SER A 185 5.30 21.18 -16.41
N PRO A 186 4.80 21.64 -17.57
CA PRO A 186 3.77 20.95 -18.35
C PRO A 186 4.27 19.71 -19.14
N HIS A 187 5.53 19.28 -18.96
CA HIS A 187 6.14 18.24 -19.80
C HIS A 187 6.69 17.02 -19.05
N SER A 188 6.62 16.94 -17.71
CA SER A 188 7.03 15.70 -17.03
C SER A 188 5.90 14.66 -17.11
N THR A 189 6.20 13.45 -17.56
CA THR A 189 5.28 12.31 -17.45
C THR A 189 5.15 11.87 -15.99
N THR A 190 4.13 11.07 -15.68
CA THR A 190 3.94 10.50 -14.33
C THR A 190 5.08 9.56 -13.99
N ASP A 191 5.53 8.74 -14.95
CA ASP A 191 6.67 7.83 -14.79
C ASP A 191 7.94 8.58 -14.43
N ASP A 192 8.18 9.73 -15.08
CA ASP A 192 9.30 10.62 -14.76
C ASP A 192 9.23 11.14 -13.32
N TYR A 193 8.03 11.41 -12.82
CA TYR A 193 7.85 11.85 -11.44
C TYR A 193 8.18 10.73 -10.46
N ILE A 194 7.62 9.53 -10.66
CA ILE A 194 7.84 8.39 -9.76
C ILE A 194 9.32 8.00 -9.76
N MET A 195 9.92 7.84 -10.94
CA MET A 195 11.32 7.42 -11.09
C MET A 195 12.32 8.46 -10.57
N LYS A 196 11.94 9.72 -10.39
CA LYS A 196 12.85 10.78 -9.90
C LYS A 196 12.58 11.21 -8.46
N ARG A 197 11.39 10.93 -7.93
CA ARG A 197 10.91 11.56 -6.68
C ARG A 197 10.35 10.57 -5.68
N CYS A 198 10.04 9.33 -6.08
CA CYS A 198 9.54 8.32 -5.15
C CYS A 198 10.69 7.47 -4.63
N ILE A 199 10.71 7.34 -3.30
CA ILE A 199 11.57 6.43 -2.56
C ILE A 199 10.68 5.37 -1.95
N CYS A 200 11.08 4.11 -1.98
CA CYS A 200 10.38 3.05 -1.27
C CYS A 200 11.31 2.21 -0.39
N LEU A 201 10.74 1.69 0.68
CA LEU A 201 11.32 0.66 1.54
C LEU A 201 10.64 -0.66 1.18
N CYS A 202 11.44 -1.69 0.92
CA CYS A 202 10.95 -3.00 0.48
C CYS A 202 11.63 -4.10 1.27
N ASP A 203 10.92 -5.17 1.56
CA ASP A 203 11.47 -6.29 2.30
C ASP A 203 11.33 -7.63 1.58
N ASP A 204 10.36 -7.85 0.70
CA ASP A 204 10.16 -9.15 0.04
C ASP A 204 9.73 -9.11 -1.44
N ASP A 205 9.38 -10.28 -2.00
CA ASP A 205 9.02 -10.44 -3.41
C ASP A 205 7.75 -9.69 -3.82
N ASN A 206 6.79 -9.49 -2.93
CA ASN A 206 5.55 -8.78 -3.26
C ASN A 206 5.76 -7.26 -3.44
N ASP A 207 6.92 -6.75 -3.01
CA ASP A 207 7.34 -5.37 -3.23
C ASP A 207 8.06 -5.16 -4.55
N LEU A 208 8.47 -6.22 -5.24
CA LEU A 208 9.38 -6.10 -6.38
C LEU A 208 8.81 -5.19 -7.48
N GLU A 209 7.53 -5.30 -7.79
CA GLU A 209 6.89 -4.42 -8.78
C GLU A 209 6.85 -2.94 -8.34
N MET A 210 6.65 -2.68 -7.04
CA MET A 210 6.70 -1.35 -6.45
C MET A 210 8.13 -0.79 -6.48
N ALA A 211 9.11 -1.61 -6.11
CA ALA A 211 10.53 -1.29 -6.17
C ALA A 211 10.93 -0.88 -7.58
N MET A 212 10.50 -1.65 -8.58
CA MET A 212 10.79 -1.36 -9.99
C MET A 212 10.15 -0.06 -10.50
N ALA A 213 9.03 0.36 -9.91
CA ALA A 213 8.37 1.61 -10.27
C ALA A 213 9.03 2.84 -9.61
N CYS A 214 9.69 2.68 -8.45
CA CYS A 214 10.26 3.79 -7.70
C CYS A 214 11.69 4.12 -8.13
N GLY A 215 12.07 5.40 -8.06
CA GLY A 215 13.40 5.85 -8.44
C GLY A 215 14.52 5.40 -7.52
N THR A 216 14.22 5.23 -6.24
CA THR A 216 15.19 4.77 -5.24
C THR A 216 14.54 3.79 -4.29
N VAL A 217 15.21 2.67 -4.06
CA VAL A 217 14.71 1.57 -3.26
C VAL A 217 15.73 1.23 -2.19
N PHE A 218 15.29 1.17 -0.94
CA PHE A 218 16.12 0.73 0.18
C PHE A 218 15.61 -0.62 0.69
N LEU A 219 16.49 -1.61 0.72
CA LEU A 219 16.24 -2.89 1.38
C LEU A 219 16.95 -2.94 2.73
N PRO A 220 16.25 -3.25 3.83
CA PRO A 220 16.86 -3.64 5.10
C PRO A 220 17.87 -4.77 4.91
N SER A 221 17.45 -5.86 4.26
CA SER A 221 18.27 -7.04 3.98
C SER A 221 17.75 -7.79 2.75
N ILE A 222 18.50 -8.79 2.29
CA ILE A 222 18.08 -9.66 1.20
C ILE A 222 17.24 -10.81 1.77
N SER A 223 15.92 -10.75 1.56
CA SER A 223 14.98 -11.80 1.99
C SER A 223 14.79 -12.92 0.97
N SER A 224 15.03 -12.66 -0.31
CA SER A 224 14.74 -13.61 -1.40
C SER A 224 15.80 -13.60 -2.51
N LEU A 225 15.81 -14.64 -3.33
CA LEU A 225 16.66 -14.72 -4.52
C LEU A 225 16.26 -13.69 -5.59
N SER A 226 14.96 -13.42 -5.73
CA SER A 226 14.42 -12.42 -6.66
C SER A 226 14.89 -11.01 -6.28
N MET A 227 14.79 -10.63 -5.01
CA MET A 227 15.29 -9.35 -4.52
C MET A 227 16.81 -9.24 -4.68
N LYS A 228 17.54 -10.32 -4.43
CA LYS A 228 18.99 -10.38 -4.71
C LYS A 228 19.30 -10.13 -6.19
N HIS A 229 18.55 -10.75 -7.09
CA HIS A 229 18.74 -10.59 -8.52
C HIS A 229 18.37 -9.18 -8.97
N ALA A 230 17.28 -8.62 -8.46
CA ALA A 230 16.86 -7.25 -8.73
C ALA A 230 17.94 -6.25 -8.31
N ALA A 231 18.45 -6.35 -7.07
CA ALA A 231 19.51 -5.49 -6.57
C ALA A 231 20.80 -5.58 -7.41
N LYS A 232 21.13 -6.78 -7.90
CA LYS A 232 22.26 -6.97 -8.82
C LYS A 232 22.05 -6.34 -10.19
N PHE A 233 20.81 -6.35 -10.69
CA PHE A 233 20.48 -5.85 -12.03
C PHE A 233 20.28 -4.33 -12.04
N PHE A 234 19.83 -3.75 -10.93
CA PHE A 234 19.58 -2.32 -10.77
C PHE A 234 20.39 -1.73 -9.60
N PRO A 235 21.74 -1.78 -9.64
CA PRO A 235 22.58 -1.40 -8.51
C PRO A 235 22.53 0.10 -8.17
N ASP A 236 22.16 0.95 -9.13
CA ASP A 236 22.03 2.41 -8.92
C ASP A 236 20.65 2.82 -8.39
N GLN A 237 19.70 1.88 -8.37
CA GLN A 237 18.31 2.10 -7.92
C GLN A 237 18.06 1.40 -6.59
N ILE A 238 18.64 0.21 -6.39
CA ILE A 238 18.31 -0.68 -5.28
C ILE A 238 19.51 -0.82 -4.32
N PHE A 239 19.36 -0.24 -3.14
CA PHE A 239 20.40 -0.17 -2.12
C PHE A 239 20.10 -1.16 -0.98
N ILE A 240 21.03 -2.12 -0.77
CA ILE A 240 20.96 -3.05 0.36
C ILE A 240 21.69 -2.43 1.54
N MET A 241 20.97 -2.25 2.65
CA MET A 241 21.43 -1.49 3.81
C MET A 241 21.92 -2.37 4.96
N GLU A 242 21.89 -3.69 4.79
CA GLU A 242 22.39 -4.67 5.74
C GLU A 242 23.91 -4.55 5.94
N ASP A 243 24.33 -4.41 7.19
CA ASP A 243 25.71 -4.50 7.62
C ASP A 243 25.89 -5.66 8.62
N LYS A 244 26.15 -6.84 8.09
CA LYS A 244 26.36 -8.06 8.89
C LYS A 244 27.56 -7.98 9.83
N LYS A 245 28.53 -7.10 9.55
CA LYS A 245 29.74 -6.98 10.39
C LYS A 245 29.43 -6.22 11.67
N GLU A 246 28.63 -5.18 11.56
CA GLU A 246 28.18 -4.35 12.68
C GLU A 246 26.87 -4.84 13.29
N GLY A 247 26.26 -5.89 12.74
CA GLY A 247 24.99 -6.44 13.23
C GLY A 247 23.78 -5.55 12.94
N ILE A 248 23.87 -4.67 11.95
CA ILE A 248 22.80 -3.74 11.59
C ILE A 248 22.02 -4.31 10.42
N THR A 249 20.79 -4.74 10.64
CA THR A 249 19.96 -5.39 9.61
C THR A 249 18.78 -4.55 9.15
N GLU A 250 18.34 -3.54 9.91
CA GLU A 250 17.04 -2.87 9.64
C GLU A 250 17.08 -1.34 9.71
N THR A 251 17.70 -0.76 10.74
CA THR A 251 17.60 0.69 11.02
C THR A 251 18.16 1.58 9.90
N ARG A 252 19.26 1.15 9.26
CA ARG A 252 19.91 1.93 8.21
C ARG A 252 19.03 2.17 6.97
N ALA A 253 18.14 1.24 6.64
CA ALA A 253 17.24 1.43 5.49
C ALA A 253 16.26 2.57 5.76
N THR A 254 15.62 2.56 6.92
CA THR A 254 14.71 3.62 7.36
C THR A 254 15.41 4.96 7.46
N GLU A 255 16.61 5.00 8.07
CA GLU A 255 17.43 6.22 8.18
C GLU A 255 17.75 6.80 6.80
N ARG A 256 18.23 5.98 5.85
CA ARG A 256 18.55 6.46 4.49
C ARG A 256 17.32 6.89 3.70
N ALA A 257 16.21 6.16 3.81
CA ALA A 257 14.97 6.54 3.17
C ALA A 257 14.47 7.90 3.70
N LEU A 258 14.50 8.11 5.02
CA LEU A 258 14.13 9.37 5.65
C LEU A 258 15.08 10.50 5.23
N SER A 259 16.38 10.24 5.22
CA SER A 259 17.39 11.22 4.78
C SER A 259 17.12 11.70 3.36
N HIS A 260 16.84 10.76 2.45
CA HIS A 260 16.57 11.08 1.06
C HIS A 260 15.25 11.83 0.89
N ALA A 261 14.21 11.48 1.66
CA ALA A 261 12.96 12.23 1.71
C ALA A 261 13.17 13.67 2.21
N LEU A 262 13.98 13.87 3.26
CA LEU A 262 14.30 15.20 3.81
C LEU A 262 15.11 16.06 2.82
N ILE A 263 16.07 15.47 2.12
CA ILE A 263 16.83 16.16 1.05
C ILE A 263 15.87 16.68 -0.02
N GLU A 264 14.96 15.83 -0.47
CA GLU A 264 14.00 16.18 -1.51
C GLU A 264 12.97 17.21 -1.03
N PHE A 265 12.60 17.17 0.27
CA PHE A 265 11.77 18.20 0.89
C PHE A 265 12.47 19.57 0.94
N GLN A 266 13.70 19.65 1.45
CA GLN A 266 14.48 20.90 1.54
C GLN A 266 14.70 21.52 0.16
N ARG A 267 15.02 20.68 -0.84
CA ARG A 267 15.21 21.12 -2.21
C ARG A 267 13.97 21.81 -2.78
N ARG A 268 12.78 21.46 -2.28
CA ARG A 268 11.49 22.04 -2.68
C ARG A 268 11.09 23.26 -1.86
N SER A 269 11.35 23.27 -0.55
CA SER A 269 11.04 24.44 0.30
C SER A 269 11.95 25.64 -0.02
N GLY A 270 13.10 25.40 -0.67
CA GLY A 270 14.10 26.43 -0.90
C GLY A 270 14.83 26.83 0.38
N GLU A 271 14.61 26.10 1.46
CA GLU A 271 15.26 26.31 2.74
C GLU A 271 16.73 25.85 2.69
N PRO A 272 17.61 26.41 3.54
CA PRO A 272 18.98 25.95 3.65
C PRO A 272 19.06 24.46 3.99
N ARG A 273 20.00 23.73 3.37
CA ARG A 273 20.27 22.33 3.69
C ARG A 273 20.56 22.16 5.19
N ILE A 274 19.81 21.29 5.88
CA ILE A 274 20.06 20.94 7.29
C ILE A 274 21.37 20.12 7.36
N GLU A 275 22.25 20.39 8.32
CA GLU A 275 23.57 19.73 8.45
C GLU A 275 23.51 18.21 8.56
N ILE A 276 22.44 17.66 9.13
CA ILE A 276 22.19 16.20 9.25
C ILE A 276 22.28 15.50 7.88
N VAL A 277 21.90 16.19 6.81
CA VAL A 277 21.99 15.67 5.44
C VAL A 277 23.44 15.41 5.01
N LYS A 278 24.40 16.21 5.49
CA LYS A 278 25.81 16.11 5.07
C LYS A 278 26.49 14.85 5.59
N GLU A 279 26.23 14.48 6.84
CA GLU A 279 26.79 13.25 7.44
C GLU A 279 26.24 11.97 6.79
N LEU A 280 25.07 12.07 6.15
CA LEU A 280 24.43 10.96 5.46
C LEU A 280 24.82 10.89 3.98
N GLU A 281 25.30 11.96 3.35
CA GLU A 281 25.84 11.93 1.97
C GLU A 281 27.27 11.34 1.91
N GLU A 282 28.01 11.32 3.03
CA GLU A 282 29.33 10.67 3.19
C GLU A 282 29.23 9.16 3.50
#